data_AF-A0AAW7T3E4-F1
#
_entry.id   AF-A0AAW7T3E4-F1
#
_cell.length_a   1.000
_cell.length_b   1.000
_cell.length_c   1.000
_cell.angle_alpha   90.00
_cell.angle_beta   90.00
_cell.angle_gamma   90.00
#
_symmetry.space_group_name_H-M   'P 1'
#
loop_
_entity.id
_entity.type
_entity.pdbx_description
1 polymer ?
#
loop_
_entity_poly.entity_id
_entity_poly.type
_entity_poly.pdbx_seq_one_letter_code
_entity_poly.pdbx_strand_id
1 'polypeptide(L)'
;MKHIGPVLLVVAALAGCNSKQDNTHSATTTAAPAAASDPAPASQVSPTQTTTTAPPAPRHNYAINQDGTYGYEPGLSEDDIRAGKTAKPLVMMRYVGLRDGTYILLLIDEDNPNFSTRVACQAPCEFAKSQTMAGDMVVKTETIRVAPGSLLNGMVEDAVAGQLIPFGQRAPSQTVSQAPVGAASSSQVPQPPITTTPATDAQHDSANGPVQQTSFDCSKAKSIPEFLICHDPDLAAADRDLADTYRQAKEAAVDKTAFNNRTRRQWNFREKNCRDKDCLMSWYAYQKRVLSKIAQTGDAAVQDN
;
A
#
# COMPACT_ATOMS: atom_id res chain seq x y z
N MET A 1 -63.86 9.28 -17.30
CA MET A 1 -64.07 7.81 -17.37
C MET A 1 -62.71 7.15 -17.19
N LYS A 2 -62.47 6.03 -16.49
CA LYS A 2 -63.25 5.16 -15.56
C LYS A 2 -62.23 4.09 -15.03
N HIS A 3 -62.02 3.71 -13.77
CA HIS A 3 -62.58 3.99 -12.42
C HIS A 3 -61.42 3.96 -11.37
N ILE A 4 -61.57 4.44 -10.11
CA ILE A 4 -61.86 3.69 -8.83
C ILE A 4 -61.11 2.34 -8.71
N GLY A 5 -60.40 2.00 -7.61
CA GLY A 5 -60.20 2.72 -6.33
C GLY A 5 -59.28 1.96 -5.33
N PRO A 6 -59.16 2.44 -4.07
CA PRO A 6 -58.16 1.98 -3.08
C PRO A 6 -58.68 0.91 -2.08
N VAL A 7 -57.77 0.38 -1.25
CA VAL A 7 -58.09 -0.50 -0.10
C VAL A 7 -57.33 -0.03 1.17
N LEU A 8 -58.04 -0.04 2.31
CA LEU A 8 -57.54 0.30 3.66
C LEU A 8 -56.76 -0.89 4.28
N LEU A 9 -55.66 -0.72 5.01
CA LEU A 9 -55.53 -0.11 6.36
C LEU A 9 -56.27 -0.91 7.45
N VAL A 10 -55.50 -1.70 8.22
CA VAL A 10 -55.87 -2.14 9.58
C VAL A 10 -54.63 -2.02 10.48
N VAL A 11 -54.80 -1.43 11.65
CA VAL A 11 -53.84 -1.47 12.77
C VAL A 11 -54.59 -1.98 14.00
N ALA A 12 -54.02 -2.96 14.71
CA ALA A 12 -54.50 -3.43 16.01
C ALA A 12 -53.28 -3.95 16.81
N ALA A 13 -53.34 -3.87 18.14
CA ALA A 13 -52.20 -4.15 19.03
C ALA A 13 -52.64 -4.77 20.36
N LEU A 14 -51.68 -5.42 21.05
CA LEU A 14 -51.78 -5.99 22.42
C LEU A 14 -52.77 -7.18 22.52
N ALA A 15 -52.54 -8.26 23.28
CA ALA A 15 -51.92 -8.36 24.58
C ALA A 15 -51.56 -9.82 24.97
N GLY A 16 -50.68 -9.97 25.96
CA GLY A 16 -50.83 -10.96 27.03
C GLY A 16 -50.51 -12.44 26.77
N CYS A 17 -49.55 -12.98 27.52
CA CYS A 17 -49.76 -14.21 28.28
C CYS A 17 -48.89 -14.19 29.55
N ASN A 18 -49.33 -14.86 30.62
CA ASN A 18 -48.79 -14.68 31.98
C ASN A 18 -48.57 -16.01 32.71
N SER A 19 -47.48 -16.07 33.49
CA SER A 19 -47.20 -16.96 34.63
C SER A 19 -47.79 -18.38 34.66
N LYS A 20 -46.91 -19.39 34.74
CA LYS A 20 -47.06 -20.40 35.79
C LYS A 20 -45.71 -20.87 36.36
N GLN A 21 -45.78 -21.37 37.59
CA GLN A 21 -44.69 -21.58 38.53
C GLN A 21 -44.32 -23.07 38.69
N ASP A 22 -43.17 -23.28 39.33
CA ASP A 22 -42.77 -24.44 40.14
C ASP A 22 -42.77 -25.85 39.53
N ASN A 23 -41.59 -26.46 39.52
CA ASN A 23 -41.36 -27.50 40.53
C ASN A 23 -39.86 -27.67 40.87
N THR A 24 -39.51 -27.60 42.15
CA THR A 24 -38.16 -27.90 42.67
C THR A 24 -38.16 -29.26 43.37
N HIS A 25 -37.34 -30.19 42.89
CA HIS A 25 -37.00 -31.41 43.63
C HIS A 25 -35.49 -31.60 43.68
N SER A 26 -34.92 -31.35 44.86
CA SER A 26 -33.59 -31.82 45.22
C SER A 26 -33.72 -33.23 45.82
N ALA A 27 -32.89 -34.16 45.37
CA ALA A 27 -32.66 -35.45 46.04
C ALA A 27 -31.17 -35.80 45.91
N THR A 28 -30.59 -36.32 46.99
CA THR A 28 -29.13 -36.37 47.18
C THR A 28 -28.61 -37.81 47.12
N THR A 29 -27.39 -37.97 46.59
CA THR A 29 -26.42 -39.08 46.81
C THR A 29 -26.90 -40.44 47.37
N THR A 30 -26.51 -41.53 46.69
CA THR A 30 -25.82 -42.62 47.40
C THR A 30 -24.88 -43.45 46.51
N ALA A 31 -23.73 -43.80 47.10
CA ALA A 31 -22.85 -44.98 46.90
C ALA A 31 -22.61 -45.60 45.50
N ALA A 32 -21.32 -45.73 45.17
CA ALA A 32 -20.79 -46.85 44.36
C ALA A 32 -20.53 -48.08 45.25
N PRO A 33 -20.24 -49.25 44.65
CA PRO A 33 -18.89 -49.80 44.80
C PRO A 33 -18.26 -50.25 43.47
N ALA A 34 -17.01 -50.74 43.50
CA ALA A 34 -16.19 -51.00 42.30
C ALA A 34 -15.55 -52.41 42.31
N ALA A 35 -15.37 -52.99 41.11
CA ALA A 35 -14.47 -54.09 40.70
C ALA A 35 -14.81 -54.46 39.23
N ALA A 36 -13.93 -54.91 38.33
CA ALA A 36 -12.46 -54.96 38.29
C ALA A 36 -12.03 -54.76 36.80
N SER A 37 -10.99 -53.99 36.49
CA SER A 37 -9.64 -54.47 36.13
C SER A 37 -9.57 -55.53 35.03
N ASP A 38 -9.08 -55.14 33.84
CA ASP A 38 -8.31 -56.00 32.92
C ASP A 38 -7.32 -55.11 32.09
N PRO A 39 -6.21 -55.64 31.54
CA PRO A 39 -5.04 -54.83 31.17
C PRO A 39 -5.02 -54.32 29.73
N ALA A 40 -4.26 -53.25 29.50
CA ALA A 40 -3.97 -52.72 28.17
C ALA A 40 -2.80 -53.48 27.48
N PRO A 41 -2.88 -53.78 26.17
CA PRO A 41 -1.73 -54.16 25.37
C PRO A 41 -0.84 -52.95 25.05
N ALA A 42 0.45 -53.20 24.79
CA ALA A 42 1.49 -52.18 24.78
C ALA A 42 1.53 -51.29 23.51
N SER A 43 2.20 -50.14 23.66
CA SER A 43 2.38 -49.10 22.64
C SER A 43 2.98 -49.60 21.32
N GLN A 44 2.38 -49.19 20.21
CA GLN A 44 3.11 -49.00 18.95
C GLN A 44 3.34 -47.50 18.76
N VAL A 45 4.61 -47.07 18.89
CA VAL A 45 5.00 -45.69 18.64
C VAL A 45 5.22 -45.53 17.13
N SER A 46 4.21 -45.01 16.43
CA SER A 46 4.39 -44.57 15.03
C SER A 46 5.51 -43.53 14.97
N PRO A 47 6.50 -43.67 14.08
CA PRO A 47 7.57 -42.69 13.96
C PRO A 47 6.99 -41.33 13.58
N THR A 48 7.37 -40.28 14.32
CA THR A 48 6.92 -38.92 14.10
C THR A 48 7.25 -38.49 12.67
N GLN A 49 6.23 -38.31 11.83
CA GLN A 49 6.40 -37.59 10.59
C GLN A 49 6.69 -36.14 10.94
N THR A 50 7.97 -35.76 10.87
CA THR A 50 8.40 -34.36 10.95
C THR A 50 7.90 -33.64 9.71
N THR A 51 6.68 -33.12 9.78
CA THR A 51 6.18 -32.09 8.86
C THR A 51 7.16 -30.93 8.93
N THR A 52 8.04 -30.86 7.92
CA THR A 52 9.08 -29.84 7.82
C THR A 52 8.38 -28.50 7.69
N THR A 53 8.21 -27.83 8.82
CA THR A 53 7.46 -26.58 8.90
C THR A 53 8.31 -25.55 8.18
N ALA A 54 7.77 -24.96 7.12
CA ALA A 54 8.47 -23.91 6.39
C ALA A 54 8.88 -22.81 7.40
N PRO A 55 10.10 -22.23 7.28
CA PRO A 55 10.52 -21.15 8.17
C PRO A 55 9.42 -20.06 8.20
N PRO A 56 9.05 -19.56 9.39
CA PRO A 56 7.99 -18.57 9.49
C PRO A 56 8.35 -17.36 8.64
N ALA A 57 7.45 -17.00 7.71
CA ALA A 57 7.62 -15.84 6.85
C ALA A 57 7.85 -14.56 7.67
N PRO A 58 8.49 -13.52 7.09
CA PRO A 58 8.61 -12.22 7.74
C PRO A 58 7.25 -11.77 8.28
N ARG A 59 7.19 -11.36 9.54
CA ARG A 59 5.94 -11.00 10.22
C ARG A 59 5.45 -9.62 9.77
N HIS A 60 4.84 -9.59 8.60
CA HIS A 60 4.07 -8.47 8.08
C HIS A 60 2.57 -8.71 8.26
N ASN A 61 1.81 -7.63 8.38
CA ASN A 61 0.36 -7.64 8.52
C ASN A 61 -0.36 -7.62 7.15
N TYR A 62 0.31 -7.23 6.06
CA TYR A 62 -0.28 -7.36 4.72
C TYR A 62 -0.44 -8.83 4.31
N ALA A 63 -1.54 -9.15 3.61
CA ALA A 63 -1.80 -10.48 3.05
C ALA A 63 -1.22 -10.65 1.63
N ILE A 64 -1.11 -9.55 0.87
CA ILE A 64 -0.52 -9.54 -0.48
C ILE A 64 0.27 -8.25 -0.73
N ASN A 65 1.29 -8.32 -1.59
CA ASN A 65 1.98 -7.18 -2.18
C ASN A 65 2.03 -7.38 -3.70
N GLN A 66 1.51 -6.42 -4.46
CA GLN A 66 1.61 -6.34 -5.91
C GLN A 66 2.16 -4.97 -6.29
N ASP A 67 3.39 -4.95 -6.81
CA ASP A 67 4.13 -3.76 -7.26
C ASP A 67 4.22 -2.61 -6.23
N GLY A 68 4.20 -2.93 -4.93
CA GLY A 68 4.21 -1.96 -3.82
C GLY A 68 2.82 -1.44 -3.44
N THR A 69 1.75 -2.02 -3.98
CA THR A 69 0.39 -1.95 -3.46
C THR A 69 0.16 -3.14 -2.53
N TYR A 70 -0.12 -2.87 -1.27
CA TYR A 70 -0.23 -3.83 -0.19
C TYR A 70 -1.70 -4.02 0.20
N GLY A 71 -2.20 -5.26 0.14
CA GLY A 71 -3.56 -5.60 0.51
C GLY A 71 -3.65 -6.20 1.91
N TYR A 72 -4.53 -5.68 2.75
CA TYR A 72 -4.72 -6.12 4.14
C TYR A 72 -6.15 -6.63 4.35
N GLU A 73 -6.30 -7.71 5.12
CA GLU A 73 -7.60 -8.34 5.40
C GLU A 73 -8.37 -7.59 6.51
N PRO A 74 -9.57 -7.06 6.25
CA PRO A 74 -10.38 -6.43 7.29
C PRO A 74 -11.06 -7.47 8.16
N GLY A 75 -10.94 -7.31 9.48
CA GLY A 75 -11.65 -8.17 10.44
C GLY A 75 -13.16 -8.26 10.20
N LEU A 76 -13.70 -9.47 10.38
CA LEU A 76 -15.14 -9.73 10.35
C LEU A 76 -15.81 -9.13 11.61
N SER A 77 -16.97 -8.50 11.43
CA SER A 77 -17.86 -8.15 12.55
C SER A 77 -18.73 -9.34 12.97
N GLU A 78 -19.36 -9.27 14.15
CA GLU A 78 -20.36 -10.27 14.55
C GLU A 78 -21.50 -10.41 13.52
N ASP A 79 -21.88 -9.30 12.88
CA ASP A 79 -22.91 -9.27 11.84
C ASP A 79 -22.42 -9.91 10.53
N ASP A 80 -21.14 -9.73 10.17
CA ASP A 80 -20.52 -10.44 9.05
C ASP A 80 -20.54 -11.96 9.29
N ILE A 81 -20.16 -12.41 10.50
CA ILE A 81 -20.16 -13.83 10.90
C ILE A 81 -21.59 -14.39 10.94
N ARG A 82 -22.55 -13.64 11.49
CA ARG A 82 -23.97 -14.04 11.55
C ARG A 82 -24.62 -14.10 10.17
N ALA A 83 -24.12 -13.33 9.21
CA ALA A 83 -24.48 -13.40 7.79
C ALA A 83 -23.71 -14.50 7.02
N GLY A 84 -22.89 -15.31 7.69
CA GLY A 84 -22.14 -16.41 7.08
C GLY A 84 -20.94 -15.99 6.23
N LYS A 85 -20.48 -14.74 6.34
CA LYS A 85 -19.27 -14.28 5.61
C LYS A 85 -18.02 -14.86 6.26
N THR A 86 -17.15 -15.44 5.44
CA THR A 86 -15.86 -16.00 5.86
C THR A 86 -14.68 -15.07 5.60
N ALA A 87 -14.84 -14.07 4.75
CA ALA A 87 -13.83 -13.08 4.39
C ALA A 87 -14.49 -11.74 3.98
N LYS A 88 -13.66 -10.69 3.87
CA LYS A 88 -14.01 -9.37 3.31
C LYS A 88 -12.99 -9.01 2.23
N PRO A 89 -13.33 -8.16 1.24
CA PRO A 89 -12.36 -7.65 0.28
C PRO A 89 -11.16 -7.01 0.98
N LEU A 90 -9.97 -7.15 0.39
CA LEU A 90 -8.77 -6.52 0.90
C LEU A 90 -8.89 -4.99 0.85
N VAL A 91 -8.37 -4.31 1.85
CA VAL A 91 -8.13 -2.87 1.75
C VAL A 91 -6.73 -2.67 1.18
N MET A 92 -6.69 -2.12 -0.02
CA MET A 92 -5.48 -1.90 -0.79
C MET A 92 -4.83 -0.57 -0.40
N MET A 93 -3.52 -0.57 -0.18
CA MET A 93 -2.78 0.58 0.34
C MET A 93 -1.38 0.68 -0.27
N ARG A 94 -0.98 1.89 -0.62
CA ARG A 94 0.39 2.22 -1.05
C ARG A 94 1.08 3.00 0.07
N TYR A 95 2.28 2.58 0.49
CA TYR A 95 3.11 3.36 1.40
C TYR A 95 3.76 4.51 0.62
N VAL A 96 3.64 5.75 1.09
CA VAL A 96 4.19 6.95 0.42
C VAL A 96 5.54 7.36 1.05
N GLY A 97 6.08 6.56 1.97
CA GLY A 97 7.35 6.81 2.66
C GLY A 97 7.22 7.61 3.96
N LEU A 98 8.38 7.82 4.58
CA LEU A 98 8.58 8.66 5.77
C LEU A 98 9.01 10.07 5.32
N ARG A 99 8.33 11.11 5.80
CA ARG A 99 8.62 12.53 5.50
C ARG A 99 8.47 13.36 6.77
N ASP A 100 9.50 14.11 7.17
CA ASP A 100 9.49 14.95 8.38
C ASP A 100 9.00 14.19 9.64
N GLY A 101 9.55 12.99 9.87
CA GLY A 101 9.16 12.07 10.95
C GLY A 101 7.74 11.48 10.82
N THR A 102 7.03 11.79 9.74
CA THR A 102 5.62 11.44 9.49
C THR A 102 5.54 10.31 8.46
N TYR A 103 5.02 9.15 8.87
CA TYR A 103 4.66 8.06 7.97
C TYR A 103 3.43 8.48 7.16
N ILE A 104 3.46 8.26 5.85
CA ILE A 104 2.34 8.59 4.96
C ILE A 104 1.87 7.33 4.24
N LEU A 105 0.60 7.02 4.41
CA LEU A 105 -0.10 5.88 3.83
C LEU A 105 -1.19 6.41 2.87
N LEU A 106 -1.42 5.71 1.77
CA LEU A 106 -2.50 6.02 0.82
C LEU A 106 -3.35 4.76 0.59
N LEU A 107 -4.50 4.69 1.26
CA LEU A 107 -5.51 3.69 0.98
C LEU A 107 -6.18 4.06 -0.34
N ILE A 108 -6.29 3.11 -1.27
CA ILE A 108 -6.85 3.31 -2.61
C ILE A 108 -8.16 2.53 -2.77
N ASP A 109 -9.04 3.06 -3.60
CA ASP A 109 -10.25 2.41 -4.08
C ASP A 109 -9.99 1.97 -5.53
N GLU A 110 -9.99 0.66 -5.79
CA GLU A 110 -9.69 0.09 -7.11
C GLU A 110 -10.85 0.24 -8.10
N ASP A 111 -12.10 0.26 -7.59
CA ASP A 111 -13.30 0.52 -8.39
C ASP A 111 -13.46 2.03 -8.69
N ASN A 112 -12.94 2.90 -7.84
CA ASN A 112 -13.00 4.35 -8.00
C ASN A 112 -11.65 5.06 -7.72
N PRO A 113 -10.70 5.06 -8.69
CA PRO A 113 -9.38 5.68 -8.52
C PRO A 113 -9.38 7.20 -8.31
N ASN A 114 -10.54 7.87 -8.43
CA ASN A 114 -10.68 9.28 -8.05
C ASN A 114 -10.73 9.45 -6.52
N PHE A 115 -11.04 8.40 -5.78
CA PHE A 115 -11.21 8.41 -4.33
C PHE A 115 -10.05 7.68 -3.66
N SER A 116 -9.45 8.30 -2.65
CA SER A 116 -8.40 7.70 -1.85
C SER A 116 -8.37 8.30 -0.45
N THR A 117 -7.83 7.59 0.53
CA THR A 117 -7.69 8.11 1.90
C THR A 117 -6.22 8.14 2.28
N ARG A 118 -5.69 9.35 2.41
CA ARG A 118 -4.34 9.61 2.89
C ARG A 118 -4.35 9.57 4.41
N VAL A 119 -3.62 8.64 5.01
CA VAL A 119 -3.43 8.54 6.47
C VAL A 119 -2.00 8.96 6.80
N ALA A 120 -1.83 9.83 7.79
CA ALA A 120 -0.52 10.35 8.18
C ALA A 120 -0.35 10.39 9.71
N CYS A 121 0.77 9.88 10.23
CA CYS A 121 1.08 9.86 11.66
C CYS A 121 2.60 9.97 11.91
N GLN A 122 2.99 10.51 13.07
CA GLN A 122 4.37 10.46 13.56
C GLN A 122 4.46 9.40 14.67
N ALA A 123 5.57 8.68 14.77
CA ALA A 123 5.77 7.65 15.80
C ALA A 123 5.56 8.25 17.22
N PRO A 124 4.89 7.56 18.16
CA PRO A 124 4.42 6.16 18.11
C PRO A 124 3.06 5.94 17.40
N CYS A 125 2.55 6.92 16.65
CA CYS A 125 1.37 6.80 15.79
C CYS A 125 0.03 6.45 16.45
N GLU A 126 -0.13 6.61 17.78
CA GLU A 126 -1.41 6.37 18.51
C GLU A 126 -2.63 7.05 17.85
N PHE A 127 -2.40 8.20 17.21
CA PHE A 127 -3.38 8.90 16.39
C PHE A 127 -2.81 9.20 15.02
N ALA A 128 -3.65 9.06 14.01
CA ALA A 128 -3.35 9.43 12.63
C ALA A 128 -4.35 10.45 12.10
N LYS A 129 -3.85 11.38 11.29
CA LYS A 129 -4.68 12.28 10.49
C LYS A 129 -5.12 11.56 9.23
N SER A 130 -6.40 11.24 9.14
CA SER A 130 -7.04 10.71 7.94
C SER A 130 -7.56 11.86 7.08
N GLN A 131 -7.28 11.83 5.78
CA GLN A 131 -7.75 12.80 4.80
C GLN A 131 -8.32 12.07 3.59
N THR A 132 -9.64 12.09 3.43
CA THR A 132 -10.32 11.56 2.25
C THR A 132 -10.17 12.55 1.10
N MET A 133 -9.72 12.04 -0.05
CA MET A 133 -9.36 12.79 -1.25
C MET A 133 -10.34 12.49 -2.38
N ALA A 134 -10.79 13.53 -3.08
CA ALA A 134 -11.35 13.43 -4.43
C ALA A 134 -10.34 14.07 -5.41
N GLY A 135 -9.53 13.24 -6.06
CA GLY A 135 -8.34 13.65 -6.83
C GLY A 135 -7.29 14.32 -5.96
N ASP A 136 -7.30 15.66 -5.93
CA ASP A 136 -6.44 16.51 -5.07
C ASP A 136 -7.21 17.17 -3.93
N MET A 137 -8.54 17.21 -4.02
CA MET A 137 -9.33 17.96 -3.06
C MET A 137 -9.54 17.10 -1.83
N VAL A 138 -9.04 17.57 -0.68
CA VAL A 138 -9.39 17.03 0.62
C VAL A 138 -10.89 17.27 0.84
N VAL A 139 -11.72 16.23 0.70
CA VAL A 139 -13.18 16.30 0.91
C VAL A 139 -13.57 16.04 2.36
N LYS A 140 -12.70 15.36 3.13
CA LYS A 140 -12.89 15.10 4.56
C LYS A 140 -11.53 15.12 5.27
N THR A 141 -11.50 15.50 6.55
CA THR A 141 -10.31 15.33 7.40
C THR A 141 -10.76 15.01 8.81
N GLU A 142 -10.16 13.95 9.38
CA GLU A 142 -10.50 13.40 10.69
C GLU A 142 -9.21 13.01 11.41
N THR A 143 -9.20 13.09 12.74
CA THR A 143 -8.17 12.46 13.57
C THR A 143 -8.72 11.16 14.10
N ILE A 144 -8.08 10.05 13.77
CA ILE A 144 -8.51 8.70 14.13
C ILE A 144 -7.47 8.03 15.01
N ARG A 145 -7.93 7.21 15.97
CA ARG A 145 -7.04 6.43 16.85
C ARG A 145 -6.56 5.18 16.13
N VAL A 146 -5.25 4.97 16.07
CA VAL A 146 -4.64 3.72 15.61
C VAL A 146 -4.65 2.77 16.81
N ALA A 147 -5.69 1.93 16.88
CA ALA A 147 -5.86 1.01 18.01
C ALA A 147 -5.08 -0.30 17.75
N PRO A 148 -4.36 -0.86 18.74
CA PRO A 148 -3.69 -2.15 18.61
C PRO A 148 -4.61 -3.25 18.04
N GLY A 149 -4.13 -4.00 17.06
CA GLY A 149 -4.91 -5.03 16.35
C GLY A 149 -5.97 -4.50 15.38
N SER A 150 -6.10 -3.19 15.17
CA SER A 150 -6.90 -2.64 14.08
C SER A 150 -6.17 -2.72 12.74
N LEU A 151 -6.93 -2.69 11.63
CA LEU A 151 -6.39 -2.72 10.27
C LEU A 151 -5.30 -1.65 10.04
N LEU A 152 -5.55 -0.42 10.49
CA LEU A 152 -4.59 0.70 10.39
C LEU A 152 -3.36 0.52 11.29
N ASN A 153 -3.46 -0.26 12.37
CA ASN A 153 -2.33 -0.57 13.24
C ASN A 153 -1.35 -1.50 12.54
N GLY A 154 -1.82 -2.58 11.92
CA GLY A 154 -0.96 -3.45 11.10
C GLY A 154 -0.31 -2.71 9.92
N MET A 155 -1.08 -1.83 9.24
CA MET A 155 -0.57 -0.95 8.19
C MET A 155 0.54 0.01 8.65
N VAL A 156 0.48 0.49 9.90
CA VAL A 156 1.49 1.37 10.49
C VAL A 156 2.66 0.58 11.06
N GLU A 157 2.43 -0.59 11.66
CA GLU A 157 3.46 -1.48 12.17
C GLU A 157 4.40 -1.94 11.06
N ASP A 158 3.88 -2.39 9.92
CA ASP A 158 4.68 -2.79 8.76
C ASP A 158 5.52 -1.60 8.23
N ALA A 159 4.99 -0.37 8.30
CA ALA A 159 5.69 0.84 7.88
C ALA A 159 6.80 1.25 8.87
N VAL A 160 6.51 1.22 10.17
CA VAL A 160 7.45 1.55 11.26
C VAL A 160 8.56 0.49 11.36
N ALA A 161 8.25 -0.77 11.07
CA ALA A 161 9.21 -1.87 11.01
C ALA A 161 10.04 -1.91 9.71
N GLY A 162 9.84 -0.98 8.78
CA GLY A 162 10.57 -0.91 7.51
C GLY A 162 10.27 -2.07 6.55
N GLN A 163 9.13 -2.73 6.71
CA GLN A 163 8.69 -3.85 5.85
C GLN A 163 7.95 -3.37 4.60
N LEU A 164 7.33 -2.19 4.68
CA LEU A 164 6.75 -1.53 3.51
C LEU A 164 7.83 -0.75 2.75
N ILE A 165 7.89 -1.01 1.45
CA ILE A 165 8.74 -0.29 0.51
C ILE A 165 7.94 0.92 0.04
N PRO A 166 8.52 2.15 0.04
CA PRO A 166 7.82 3.32 -0.46
C PRO A 166 7.44 3.09 -1.92
N PHE A 167 6.14 3.12 -2.20
CA PHE A 167 5.58 2.88 -3.51
C PHE A 167 6.23 3.79 -4.56
N GLY A 168 6.41 3.27 -5.76
CA GLY A 168 7.33 3.85 -6.75
C GLY A 168 8.72 3.24 -6.68
N GLN A 169 9.31 3.02 -5.50
CA GLN A 169 10.60 2.31 -5.43
C GLN A 169 10.42 0.85 -5.83
N ARG A 170 11.27 0.37 -6.74
CA ARG A 170 11.51 -1.06 -6.84
C ARG A 170 12.05 -1.56 -5.50
N ALA A 171 11.44 -2.62 -4.98
CA ALA A 171 12.20 -3.57 -4.15
C ALA A 171 13.49 -3.93 -4.90
N PRO A 172 14.66 -4.00 -4.24
CA PRO A 172 15.90 -4.44 -4.87
C PRO A 172 15.69 -5.89 -5.33
N SER A 173 15.27 -6.03 -6.59
CA SER A 173 14.79 -7.28 -7.14
C SER A 173 15.98 -8.23 -7.14
N GLN A 174 15.80 -9.42 -6.57
CA GLN A 174 16.87 -10.40 -6.42
C GLN A 174 17.62 -10.50 -7.75
N THR A 175 18.88 -10.07 -7.76
CA THR A 175 19.65 -10.00 -9.00
C THR A 175 19.84 -11.43 -9.47
N VAL A 176 19.07 -11.83 -10.48
CA VAL A 176 19.21 -13.13 -11.13
C VAL A 176 20.56 -13.10 -11.82
N SER A 177 21.58 -13.57 -11.10
CA SER A 177 22.96 -13.58 -11.54
C SER A 177 23.12 -14.66 -12.60
N GLN A 178 22.68 -14.32 -13.82
CA GLN A 178 23.10 -15.01 -15.03
C GLN A 178 24.58 -14.71 -15.22
N ALA A 179 25.41 -15.46 -14.50
CA ALA A 179 26.86 -15.38 -14.61
C ALA A 179 27.28 -15.75 -16.03
N PRO A 180 27.97 -14.86 -16.77
CA PRO A 180 28.54 -15.22 -18.07
C PRO A 180 29.67 -16.23 -17.84
N VAL A 181 29.41 -17.51 -18.17
CA VAL A 181 30.42 -18.57 -18.17
C VAL A 181 31.39 -18.38 -19.36
N GLY A 182 32.69 -18.25 -19.06
CA GLY A 182 33.74 -17.94 -20.04
C GLY A 182 34.40 -16.58 -19.77
N ALA A 183 35.22 -16.38 -18.73
CA ALA A 183 36.54 -16.98 -18.46
C ALA A 183 37.69 -16.44 -19.35
N ALA A 184 38.53 -15.55 -18.79
CA ALA A 184 40.00 -15.57 -18.92
C ALA A 184 40.66 -14.59 -17.92
N SER A 185 41.80 -14.96 -17.37
CA SER A 185 42.52 -14.26 -16.29
C SER A 185 43.34 -13.05 -16.75
N SER A 186 43.61 -12.10 -15.84
CA SER A 186 44.99 -11.64 -15.62
C SER A 186 45.23 -11.00 -14.25
N SER A 187 46.35 -11.40 -13.62
CA SER A 187 47.19 -10.67 -12.64
C SER A 187 46.55 -9.76 -11.58
N GLN A 188 46.50 -10.24 -10.34
CA GLN A 188 46.37 -9.40 -9.13
C GLN A 188 47.74 -8.85 -8.69
N VAL A 189 47.79 -7.62 -8.18
CA VAL A 189 48.94 -7.04 -7.48
C VAL A 189 48.63 -6.96 -5.99
N PRO A 190 49.51 -7.41 -5.07
CA PRO A 190 49.26 -7.30 -3.63
C PRO A 190 49.25 -5.85 -3.16
N GLN A 191 48.21 -5.45 -2.42
CA GLN A 191 48.08 -4.13 -1.81
C GLN A 191 48.13 -4.28 -0.26
N PRO A 192 48.86 -3.43 0.47
CA PRO A 192 49.08 -3.61 1.91
C PRO A 192 47.81 -3.39 2.75
N PRO A 193 47.73 -3.98 3.96
CA PRO A 193 46.52 -3.95 4.78
C PRO A 193 46.20 -2.55 5.31
N ILE A 194 44.98 -2.10 5.05
CA ILE A 194 44.39 -0.92 5.70
C ILE A 194 43.68 -1.32 7.00
N THR A 195 43.94 -0.57 8.06
CA THR A 195 43.46 -0.84 9.43
C THR A 195 41.93 -0.69 9.53
N THR A 196 41.26 -1.68 10.10
CA THR A 196 39.82 -1.62 10.41
C THR A 196 39.55 -0.77 11.65
N THR A 197 39.05 0.44 11.46
CA THR A 197 38.37 1.20 12.53
C THR A 197 36.92 0.69 12.66
N PRO A 198 36.38 0.47 13.86
CA PRO A 198 34.99 0.03 14.02
C PRO A 198 33.98 1.05 13.49
N ALA A 199 32.87 0.57 12.93
CA ALA A 199 31.71 1.40 12.66
C ALA A 199 31.01 1.75 13.99
N THR A 200 30.53 3.00 14.10
CA THR A 200 29.62 3.45 15.16
C THR A 200 28.25 3.73 14.54
N ASP A 201 27.21 3.53 15.34
CA ASP A 201 25.82 3.36 14.91
C ASP A 201 25.30 4.43 13.93
N ALA A 202 24.89 3.97 12.75
CA ALA A 202 24.16 4.75 11.73
C ALA A 202 23.09 3.88 11.04
N GLN A 203 22.36 3.08 11.83
CA GLN A 203 21.23 2.27 11.36
C GLN A 203 19.93 2.75 12.02
N HIS A 204 19.21 3.66 11.36
CA HIS A 204 17.75 3.92 11.52
C HIS A 204 17.25 4.99 10.52
N ASP A 205 17.57 4.85 9.23
CA ASP A 205 17.06 5.75 8.17
C ASP A 205 16.78 5.03 6.83
N SER A 206 16.92 3.70 6.79
CA SER A 206 16.94 2.90 5.56
C SER A 206 15.55 2.48 5.03
N ALA A 207 14.49 3.18 5.43
CA ALA A 207 13.12 2.93 4.95
C ALA A 207 12.85 3.52 3.55
N ASN A 208 13.64 4.52 3.13
CA ASN A 208 13.67 5.02 1.76
C ASN A 208 15.00 4.59 1.11
N GLY A 209 14.95 3.92 -0.04
CA GLY A 209 16.13 3.68 -0.88
C GLY A 209 16.72 5.00 -1.42
N PRO A 210 17.99 5.02 -1.85
CA PRO A 210 18.75 6.25 -2.10
C PRO A 210 18.04 7.22 -3.05
N VAL A 211 18.01 8.50 -2.67
CA VAL A 211 17.41 9.58 -3.47
C VAL A 211 18.10 9.69 -4.82
N GLN A 212 17.29 9.66 -5.87
CA GLN A 212 17.74 9.70 -7.26
C GLN A 212 18.02 11.13 -7.73
N GLN A 213 18.96 11.30 -8.66
CA GLN A 213 19.15 12.58 -9.34
C GLN A 213 18.01 12.82 -10.34
N THR A 214 17.21 13.87 -10.15
CA THR A 214 16.11 14.26 -11.06
C THR A 214 16.45 15.59 -11.76
N SER A 215 15.51 16.17 -12.51
CA SER A 215 15.63 17.52 -13.08
C SER A 215 15.27 18.63 -12.09
N PHE A 216 14.82 18.28 -10.88
CA PHE A 216 14.42 19.18 -9.81
C PHE A 216 15.13 18.84 -8.49
N ASP A 217 14.85 19.62 -7.45
CA ASP A 217 15.45 19.38 -6.13
C ASP A 217 14.57 18.45 -5.29
N CYS A 218 15.02 17.22 -5.08
CA CYS A 218 14.32 16.24 -4.28
C CYS A 218 14.16 16.63 -2.80
N SER A 219 15.00 17.52 -2.26
CA SER A 219 14.79 18.08 -0.91
C SER A 219 13.57 19.02 -0.84
N LYS A 220 13.03 19.42 -1.99
CA LYS A 220 11.87 20.31 -2.13
C LYS A 220 10.61 19.59 -2.60
N ALA A 221 10.67 18.27 -2.81
CA ALA A 221 9.55 17.44 -3.22
C ALA A 221 8.41 17.47 -2.19
N LYS A 222 7.20 17.81 -2.62
CA LYS A 222 6.00 17.99 -1.79
C LYS A 222 4.81 17.14 -2.23
N SER A 223 4.71 16.82 -3.51
CA SER A 223 3.61 15.99 -4.03
C SER A 223 3.88 14.48 -3.86
N ILE A 224 2.94 13.67 -4.34
CA ILE A 224 3.13 12.23 -4.53
C ILE A 224 4.01 12.00 -5.78
N PRO A 225 3.65 12.48 -6.98
CA PRO A 225 4.53 12.43 -8.16
C PRO A 225 6.00 12.76 -7.92
N GLU A 226 6.30 13.90 -7.30
CA GLU A 226 7.68 14.32 -7.01
C GLU A 226 8.42 13.32 -6.13
N PHE A 227 7.75 12.71 -5.14
CA PHE A 227 8.34 11.67 -4.31
C PHE A 227 8.62 10.40 -5.12
N LEU A 228 7.66 9.94 -5.94
CA LEU A 228 7.84 8.76 -6.80
C LEU A 228 9.06 8.94 -7.72
N ILE A 229 9.18 10.12 -8.35
CA ILE A 229 10.28 10.45 -9.28
C ILE A 229 11.63 10.53 -8.56
N CYS A 230 11.67 11.02 -7.32
CA CYS A 230 12.90 11.09 -6.51
C CYS A 230 13.40 9.75 -5.98
N HIS A 231 12.60 8.69 -6.08
CA HIS A 231 12.89 7.43 -5.39
C HIS A 231 12.86 6.20 -6.32
N ASP A 232 12.28 6.29 -7.52
CA ASP A 232 12.41 5.28 -8.58
C ASP A 232 13.48 5.66 -9.64
N PRO A 233 14.42 4.77 -9.99
CA PRO A 233 15.46 5.08 -10.97
C PRO A 233 14.94 5.26 -12.40
N ASP A 234 13.85 4.61 -12.80
CA ASP A 234 13.31 4.73 -14.17
C ASP A 234 12.56 6.06 -14.32
N LEU A 235 11.75 6.45 -13.33
CA LEU A 235 11.09 7.76 -13.29
C LEU A 235 12.11 8.90 -13.21
N ALA A 236 13.17 8.77 -12.41
CA ALA A 236 14.25 9.74 -12.35
C ALA A 236 14.96 9.89 -13.71
N ALA A 237 15.16 8.79 -14.44
CA ALA A 237 15.71 8.83 -15.79
C ALA A 237 14.76 9.51 -16.78
N ALA A 238 13.47 9.18 -16.76
CA ALA A 238 12.44 9.79 -17.59
C ALA A 238 12.28 11.30 -17.33
N ASP A 239 12.44 11.76 -16.09
CA ASP A 239 12.37 13.17 -15.71
C ASP A 239 13.55 13.99 -16.25
N ARG A 240 14.78 13.47 -16.16
CA ARG A 240 15.98 14.11 -16.77
C ARG A 240 15.85 14.18 -18.30
N ASP A 241 15.45 13.08 -18.92
CA ASP A 241 15.22 12.95 -20.37
C ASP A 241 14.11 13.89 -20.89
N LEU A 242 13.03 14.06 -20.11
CA LEU A 242 11.99 15.03 -20.41
C LEU A 242 12.48 16.48 -20.25
N ALA A 243 13.34 16.78 -19.27
CA ALA A 243 13.88 18.12 -19.07
C ALA A 243 14.80 18.57 -20.24
N ASP A 244 15.62 17.66 -20.77
CA ASP A 244 16.40 17.89 -21.98
C ASP A 244 15.52 18.09 -23.22
N THR A 245 14.45 17.29 -23.36
CA THR A 245 13.45 17.43 -24.43
C THR A 245 12.69 18.77 -24.31
N TYR A 246 12.32 19.17 -23.09
CA TYR A 246 11.65 20.44 -22.78
C TYR A 246 12.53 21.64 -23.14
N ARG A 247 13.84 21.58 -22.89
CA ARG A 247 14.79 22.66 -23.26
C ARG A 247 14.78 22.89 -24.78
N GLN A 248 14.94 21.82 -25.56
CA GLN A 248 14.89 21.87 -27.03
C GLN A 248 13.55 22.41 -27.54
N ALA A 249 12.43 21.92 -27.00
CA ALA A 249 11.09 22.36 -27.38
C ALA A 249 10.85 23.85 -27.02
N LYS A 250 11.35 24.31 -25.87
CA LYS A 250 11.27 25.70 -25.42
C LYS A 250 12.09 26.65 -26.30
N GLU A 251 13.24 26.20 -26.79
CA GLU A 251 14.09 26.95 -27.72
C GLU A 251 13.43 27.06 -29.09
N ALA A 252 12.95 25.95 -29.66
CA ALA A 252 12.31 25.89 -30.97
C ALA A 252 10.92 26.54 -31.07
N ALA A 253 10.09 26.50 -30.01
CA ALA A 253 8.69 26.94 -30.07
C ALA A 253 8.55 28.40 -30.53
N VAL A 254 7.74 28.67 -31.56
CA VAL A 254 7.51 30.03 -32.08
C VAL A 254 6.68 30.84 -31.09
N ASP A 255 5.51 30.34 -30.68
CA ASP A 255 4.71 30.95 -29.62
C ASP A 255 5.13 30.41 -28.24
N LYS A 256 5.98 31.18 -27.55
CA LYS A 256 6.41 30.91 -26.18
C LYS A 256 5.24 30.94 -25.18
N THR A 257 4.18 31.71 -25.44
CA THR A 257 3.00 31.83 -24.58
C THR A 257 2.09 30.61 -24.70
N ALA A 258 1.83 30.12 -25.91
CA ALA A 258 1.16 28.84 -26.11
C ALA A 258 1.96 27.68 -25.50
N PHE A 259 3.28 27.64 -25.73
CA PHE A 259 4.17 26.63 -25.15
C PHE A 259 4.11 26.58 -23.61
N ASN A 260 4.28 27.74 -22.96
CA ASN A 260 4.20 27.85 -21.50
C ASN A 260 2.80 27.45 -20.96
N ASN A 261 1.72 27.80 -21.67
CA ASN A 261 0.36 27.42 -21.28
C ASN A 261 0.03 25.95 -21.56
N ARG A 262 0.70 25.30 -22.51
CA ARG A 262 0.59 23.85 -22.75
C ARG A 262 1.31 23.08 -21.65
N THR A 263 2.60 23.38 -21.45
CA THR A 263 3.44 22.67 -20.47
C THR A 263 2.93 22.85 -19.05
N ARG A 264 2.53 24.08 -18.64
CA ARG A 264 1.87 24.31 -17.34
C ARG A 264 0.60 23.46 -17.16
N ARG A 265 -0.23 23.29 -18.19
CA ARG A 265 -1.42 22.41 -18.12
C ARG A 265 -1.05 20.94 -17.96
N GLN A 266 0.03 20.49 -18.60
CA GLN A 266 0.48 19.10 -18.56
C GLN A 266 1.20 18.74 -17.26
N TRP A 267 2.03 19.64 -16.72
CA TRP A 267 2.60 19.48 -15.37
C TRP A 267 1.51 19.49 -14.31
N ASN A 268 0.52 20.41 -14.41
CA ASN A 268 -0.66 20.35 -13.54
C ASN A 268 -1.40 19.01 -13.67
N PHE A 269 -1.58 18.46 -14.88
CA PHE A 269 -2.19 17.15 -15.04
C PHE A 269 -1.41 16.05 -14.30
N ARG A 270 -0.07 16.03 -14.39
CA ARG A 270 0.80 15.10 -13.66
C ARG A 270 0.59 15.16 -12.16
N GLU A 271 0.71 16.36 -11.58
CA GLU A 271 0.53 16.57 -10.13
C GLU A 271 -0.85 16.14 -9.66
N LYS A 272 -1.88 16.34 -10.51
CA LYS A 272 -3.27 16.08 -10.16
C LYS A 272 -3.68 14.62 -10.26
N ASN A 273 -3.33 13.95 -11.35
CA ASN A 273 -3.94 12.66 -11.71
C ASN A 273 -3.01 11.47 -11.42
N CYS A 274 -1.69 11.65 -11.50
CA CYS A 274 -0.79 10.51 -11.28
C CYS A 274 -0.56 10.25 -9.78
N ARG A 275 -0.68 8.97 -9.42
CA ARG A 275 -0.43 8.42 -8.09
C ARG A 275 0.46 7.17 -8.12
N ASP A 276 0.95 6.78 -9.30
CA ASP A 276 1.78 5.60 -9.55
C ASP A 276 2.78 5.78 -10.69
N LYS A 277 3.71 4.82 -10.75
CA LYS A 277 4.74 4.72 -11.77
C LYS A 277 4.15 4.56 -13.18
N ASP A 278 3.08 3.80 -13.36
CA ASP A 278 2.51 3.56 -14.70
C ASP A 278 1.81 4.79 -15.27
N CYS A 279 1.05 5.56 -14.46
CA CYS A 279 0.55 6.86 -14.87
C CYS A 279 1.69 7.81 -15.20
N LEU A 280 2.74 7.87 -14.35
CA LEU A 280 3.87 8.76 -14.59
C LEU A 280 4.67 8.37 -15.84
N MET A 281 5.00 7.11 -16.05
CA MET A 281 5.70 6.62 -17.25
C MET A 281 4.87 6.85 -18.51
N SER A 282 3.56 6.64 -18.45
CA SER A 282 2.63 6.96 -19.55
C SER A 282 2.60 8.45 -19.85
N TRP A 283 2.58 9.30 -18.82
CA TRP A 283 2.64 10.76 -18.94
C TRP A 283 3.99 11.24 -19.49
N TYR A 284 5.11 10.69 -19.02
CA TYR A 284 6.45 10.98 -19.53
C TYR A 284 6.58 10.59 -21.00
N ALA A 285 6.12 9.40 -21.39
CA ALA A 285 6.12 8.95 -22.78
C ALA A 285 5.28 9.86 -23.68
N TYR A 286 4.08 10.24 -23.25
CA TYR A 286 3.21 11.19 -23.95
C TYR A 286 3.86 12.58 -24.08
N GLN A 287 4.35 13.16 -22.98
CA GLN A 287 4.98 14.48 -23.03
C GLN A 287 6.28 14.46 -23.83
N LYS A 288 7.08 13.38 -23.81
CA LYS A 288 8.28 13.29 -24.64
C LYS A 288 7.92 13.33 -26.12
N ARG A 289 6.92 12.56 -26.59
CA ARG A 289 6.46 12.61 -27.99
C ARG A 289 5.97 14.00 -28.38
N VAL A 290 5.13 14.60 -27.53
CA VAL A 290 4.60 15.96 -27.71
C VAL A 290 5.70 17.01 -27.80
N LEU A 291 6.63 17.04 -26.84
CA LEU A 291 7.72 18.02 -26.81
C LEU A 291 8.73 17.78 -27.94
N SER A 292 8.97 16.52 -28.34
CA SER A 292 9.81 16.20 -29.51
C SER A 292 9.19 16.73 -30.80
N LYS A 293 7.86 16.57 -30.99
CA LYS A 293 7.13 17.16 -32.12
C LYS A 293 7.26 18.70 -32.12
N ILE A 294 7.11 19.37 -30.97
CA ILE A 294 7.30 20.83 -30.83
C ILE A 294 8.75 21.25 -31.13
N ALA A 295 9.75 20.48 -30.69
CA ALA A 295 11.17 20.75 -30.96
C ALA A 295 11.52 20.67 -32.45
N GLN A 296 10.77 19.88 -33.23
CA GLN A 296 10.97 19.70 -34.67
C GLN A 296 10.20 20.75 -35.51
N THR A 297 9.00 21.16 -35.09
CA THR A 297 8.13 22.04 -35.89
C THR A 297 8.10 23.50 -35.42
N GLY A 298 8.47 23.77 -34.17
CA GLY A 298 8.23 25.05 -33.50
C GLY A 298 6.75 25.32 -33.16
N ASP A 299 5.81 24.46 -33.55
CA ASP A 299 4.38 24.64 -33.30
C ASP A 299 3.97 24.07 -31.93
N ALA A 300 3.63 24.97 -31.00
CA ALA A 300 3.14 24.61 -29.68
C ALA A 300 1.71 24.01 -29.68
N ALA A 301 0.95 24.09 -30.78
CA ALA A 301 -0.40 23.54 -30.89
C ALA A 301 -0.43 22.03 -31.26
N VAL A 302 0.62 21.51 -31.89
CA VAL A 302 0.73 20.13 -32.42
C VAL A 302 0.13 19.05 -31.51
N GLN A 303 -0.63 18.12 -32.07
CA GLN A 303 -1.30 17.05 -31.31
C GLN A 303 -0.52 15.73 -31.37
N ASP A 304 -0.80 14.85 -30.41
CA ASP A 304 -0.27 13.49 -30.41
C ASP A 304 -1.27 12.54 -31.07
N ASN A 305 -1.31 12.61 -32.41
CA ASN A 305 -1.73 11.49 -33.25
C ASN A 305 -0.72 10.34 -33.11
#